data_AF-A0A1D2S0P6-F1
#
_entry.id   AF-A0A1D2S0P6-F1
#
_cell.length_a   1.000
_cell.length_b   1.000
_cell.length_c   1.000
_cell.angle_alpha   90.00
_cell.angle_beta   90.00
_cell.angle_gamma   90.00
#
_symmetry.space_group_name_H-M   'P 1'
#
loop_
_entity.id
_entity.type
_entity.pdbx_description
1 polymer ?
#
loop_
_entity_poly.entity_id
_entity_poly.type
_entity_poly.pdbx_seq_one_letter_code
_entity_poly.pdbx_strand_id
1 'polypeptide(L)'
;MDPALLLLLGGAALYAVNRHQQRQRIALLAHFLGPLQIEKLMETLTQGYLRALGESDPTRQAQVFAVLEGSEAQLAAQFAQLAREFAAVPAAQARASTLALSFPWASVLLPAATFDLRKLLAVHANGIAQALRSDAGLSPRDRAYRISAELFLMQHSCHWFCKSRAVASARMLARHQTPHAQLVASVGPQTRSAYLALTGG
;
A
#
# COMPACT_ATOMS: atom_id res chain seq x y z
N MET A 1 1.22 11.71 44.88
CA MET A 1 1.01 10.56 43.98
C MET A 1 2.38 10.07 43.52
N ASP A 2 2.60 8.77 43.48
CA ASP A 2 3.87 8.18 43.04
C ASP A 2 4.16 8.55 41.56
N PRO A 3 5.34 9.09 41.22
CA PRO A 3 5.71 9.40 39.84
C PRO A 3 5.66 8.18 38.91
N ALA A 4 5.95 6.96 39.41
CA ALA A 4 5.83 5.74 38.62
C ALA A 4 4.38 5.44 38.23
N LEU A 5 3.44 5.65 39.17
CA LEU A 5 2.00 5.50 38.92
C LEU A 5 1.50 6.54 37.90
N LEU A 6 1.97 7.78 37.99
CA LEU A 6 1.62 8.83 37.02
C LEU A 6 2.14 8.50 35.61
N LEU A 7 3.37 7.99 35.49
CA LEU A 7 3.93 7.56 34.21
C LEU A 7 3.15 6.39 33.60
N LEU A 8 2.78 5.40 34.42
CA LEU A 8 1.97 4.25 33.97
C LEU A 8 0.58 4.70 33.48
N LEU A 9 -0.11 5.55 34.23
CA LEU A 9 -1.42 6.07 33.84
C LEU A 9 -1.33 6.92 32.57
N GLY A 10 -0.33 7.78 32.46
CA GLY A 10 -0.08 8.58 31.26
C GLY A 10 0.20 7.71 30.03
N GLY A 11 1.05 6.69 30.18
CA GLY A 11 1.34 5.72 29.11
C GLY A 11 0.11 4.94 28.66
N ALA A 12 -0.71 4.47 29.60
CA ALA A 12 -1.96 3.77 29.31
C ALA A 12 -2.96 4.65 28.56
N ALA A 13 -3.11 5.92 28.97
CA ALA A 13 -3.98 6.87 28.29
C ALA A 13 -3.51 7.14 26.85
N LEU A 14 -2.21 7.40 26.65
CA LEU A 14 -1.63 7.60 25.31
C LEU A 14 -1.84 6.37 24.41
N TYR A 15 -1.64 5.17 24.95
CA TYR A 15 -1.87 3.92 24.23
C TYR A 15 -3.34 3.75 23.82
N ALA A 16 -4.28 4.04 24.73
CA ALA A 16 -5.71 3.95 24.45
C ALA A 16 -6.15 4.91 23.34
N VAL A 17 -5.70 6.17 23.39
CA VAL A 17 -5.99 7.18 22.36
C VAL A 17 -5.43 6.74 21.00
N ASN A 18 -4.17 6.30 20.96
CA ASN A 18 -3.54 5.83 19.73
C ASN A 18 -4.29 4.63 19.12
N ARG A 19 -4.71 3.67 19.96
CA ARG A 19 -5.52 2.52 19.53
C ARG A 19 -6.88 2.94 18.96
N HIS A 20 -7.52 3.94 19.55
CA HIS A 20 -8.79 4.47 19.05
C HIS A 20 -8.63 5.11 17.66
N GLN A 21 -7.65 6.00 17.49
CA GLN A 21 -7.35 6.63 16.19
C GLN A 21 -7.01 5.58 15.11
N GLN A 22 -6.25 4.56 15.49
CA GLN A 22 -5.92 3.45 14.62
C GLN A 22 -7.16 2.67 14.17
N ARG A 23 -8.10 2.40 15.08
CA ARG A 23 -9.39 1.73 14.75
C ARG A 23 -10.23 2.57 13.79
N GLN A 24 -10.27 3.88 13.98
CA GLN A 24 -10.97 4.80 13.07
C GLN A 24 -10.38 4.73 11.65
N ARG A 25 -9.06 4.79 11.50
CA ARG A 25 -8.39 4.67 10.19
C ARG A 25 -8.64 3.32 9.52
N ILE A 26 -8.60 2.23 10.29
CA ILE A 26 -8.92 0.89 9.79
C ILE A 26 -10.37 0.83 9.31
N ALA A 27 -11.33 1.28 10.12
CA ALA A 27 -12.74 1.26 9.75
C ALA A 27 -13.01 2.13 8.52
N LEU A 28 -12.39 3.31 8.45
CA LEU A 28 -12.49 4.21 7.30
C LEU A 28 -11.97 3.54 6.02
N LEU A 29 -10.74 3.02 6.03
CA LEU A 29 -10.20 2.39 4.83
C LEU A 29 -10.96 1.10 4.46
N ALA A 30 -11.37 0.31 5.45
CA ALA A 30 -12.16 -0.90 5.23
C ALA A 30 -13.52 -0.62 4.60
N HIS A 31 -14.16 0.52 4.92
CA HIS A 31 -15.42 0.92 4.30
C HIS A 31 -15.29 1.07 2.77
N PHE A 32 -14.21 1.68 2.28
CA PHE A 32 -13.96 1.84 0.84
C PHE A 32 -13.43 0.55 0.18
N LEU A 33 -12.70 -0.30 0.93
CA LEU A 33 -12.20 -1.56 0.40
C LEU A 33 -13.25 -2.66 0.33
N GLY A 34 -14.24 -2.66 1.24
CA GLY A 34 -15.22 -3.74 1.41
C GLY A 34 -16.03 -4.09 0.14
N PRO A 35 -16.51 -3.11 -0.65
CA PRO A 35 -17.21 -3.38 -1.91
C PRO A 35 -16.31 -3.91 -3.04
N LEU A 36 -14.98 -3.86 -2.88
CA LEU A 36 -14.00 -4.19 -3.91
C LEU A 36 -13.42 -5.59 -3.68
N GLN A 37 -12.89 -6.19 -4.74
CA GLN A 37 -12.22 -7.50 -4.73
C GLN A 37 -10.70 -7.36 -4.87
N ILE A 38 -10.14 -6.20 -4.48
CA ILE A 38 -8.72 -5.87 -4.63
C ILE A 38 -7.83 -6.96 -4.03
N GLU A 39 -8.10 -7.41 -2.79
CA GLU A 39 -7.26 -8.41 -2.12
C GLU A 39 -7.26 -9.76 -2.88
N LYS A 40 -8.44 -10.23 -3.31
CA LYS A 40 -8.59 -11.47 -4.08
C LYS A 40 -7.90 -11.39 -5.45
N LEU A 41 -8.05 -10.26 -6.14
CA LEU A 41 -7.42 -10.02 -7.44
C LEU A 41 -5.90 -9.93 -7.30
N MET A 42 -5.39 -9.26 -6.26
CA MET A 42 -3.96 -9.22 -5.96
C MET A 42 -3.40 -10.62 -5.68
N GLU A 43 -4.10 -11.45 -4.90
CA GLU A 43 -3.71 -12.84 -4.65
C GLU A 43 -3.67 -13.65 -5.95
N THR A 44 -4.72 -13.55 -6.77
CA THR A 44 -4.83 -14.24 -8.06
C THR A 44 -3.66 -13.86 -8.99
N LEU A 45 -3.36 -12.57 -9.10
CA LEU A 45 -2.28 -12.08 -9.95
C LEU A 45 -0.90 -12.48 -9.42
N THR A 46 -0.64 -12.33 -8.12
CA THR A 46 0.67 -12.67 -7.55
C THR A 46 0.96 -14.17 -7.63
N GLN A 47 -0.04 -15.03 -7.40
CA GLN A 47 0.09 -16.48 -7.61
C GLN A 47 0.23 -16.82 -9.10
N GLY A 48 -0.58 -16.19 -9.95
CA GLY A 48 -0.56 -16.37 -11.39
C GLY A 48 0.79 -16.01 -12.01
N TYR A 49 1.38 -14.88 -11.61
CA TYR A 49 2.71 -14.48 -12.03
C TYR A 49 3.78 -15.48 -11.58
N LEU A 50 3.78 -15.91 -10.31
CA LEU A 50 4.74 -16.91 -9.85
C LEU A 50 4.65 -18.21 -10.66
N ARG A 51 3.42 -18.64 -11.00
CA ARG A 51 3.20 -19.80 -11.88
C ARG A 51 3.75 -19.56 -13.28
N ALA A 52 3.44 -18.42 -13.89
CA ALA A 52 3.92 -18.08 -15.23
C ALA A 52 5.46 -18.04 -15.27
N LEU A 53 6.10 -17.47 -14.24
CA LEU A 53 7.56 -17.39 -14.14
C LEU A 53 8.24 -18.73 -13.86
N GLY A 54 7.51 -19.71 -13.33
CA GLY A 54 8.00 -21.07 -13.12
C GLY A 54 7.79 -22.00 -14.31
N GLU A 55 7.07 -21.57 -15.36
CA GLU A 55 6.82 -22.37 -16.55
C GLU A 55 7.99 -22.27 -17.54
N SER A 56 8.49 -23.43 -17.96
CA SER A 56 9.67 -23.53 -18.84
C SER A 56 9.30 -23.46 -20.33
N ASP A 57 8.08 -23.89 -20.69
CA ASP A 57 7.58 -23.81 -22.06
C ASP A 57 7.05 -22.39 -22.35
N PRO A 58 7.64 -21.64 -23.31
CA PRO A 58 7.21 -20.29 -23.64
C PRO A 58 5.73 -20.20 -24.06
N THR A 59 5.20 -21.24 -24.71
CA THR A 59 3.82 -21.25 -25.19
C THR A 59 2.84 -21.36 -24.00
N ARG A 60 3.15 -22.24 -23.04
CA ARG A 60 2.37 -22.37 -21.80
C ARG A 60 2.51 -21.15 -20.91
N GLN A 61 3.71 -20.57 -20.82
CA GLN A 61 3.93 -19.34 -20.08
C GLN A 61 3.05 -18.21 -20.63
N ALA A 62 3.05 -18.01 -21.95
CA ALA A 62 2.20 -17.03 -22.61
C ALA A 62 0.71 -17.28 -22.35
N GLN A 63 0.28 -18.55 -22.37
CA GLN A 63 -1.09 -18.93 -22.04
C GLN A 63 -1.46 -18.58 -20.59
N VAL A 64 -0.57 -18.80 -19.63
CA VAL A 64 -0.81 -18.41 -18.23
C VAL A 64 -0.95 -16.89 -18.11
N PHE A 65 -0.09 -16.11 -18.76
CA PHE A 65 -0.20 -14.64 -18.76
C PHE A 65 -1.52 -14.16 -19.38
N ALA A 66 -1.94 -14.73 -20.52
CA ALA A 66 -3.19 -14.36 -21.18
C ALA A 66 -4.43 -14.57 -20.27
N VAL A 67 -4.43 -15.61 -19.42
CA VAL A 67 -5.50 -15.85 -18.46
C VAL A 67 -5.56 -14.77 -17.37
N LEU A 68 -4.45 -14.09 -17.08
CA LEU A 68 -4.37 -13.05 -16.04
C LEU A 68 -4.84 -11.68 -16.51
N GLU A 69 -4.87 -11.41 -17.82
CA GLU A 69 -5.21 -10.09 -18.39
C GLU A 69 -6.56 -9.56 -17.89
N GLY A 70 -7.57 -10.43 -17.79
CA GLY A 70 -8.88 -10.05 -17.25
C GLY A 70 -8.81 -9.63 -15.78
N SER A 71 -8.02 -10.33 -14.97
CA SER A 71 -7.79 -9.97 -13.57
C SER A 71 -6.98 -8.68 -13.43
N GLU A 72 -5.99 -8.47 -14.30
CA GLU A 72 -5.20 -7.23 -14.37
C GLU A 72 -6.10 -6.01 -14.64
N ALA A 73 -6.94 -6.10 -15.67
CA ALA A 73 -7.87 -5.05 -16.05
C ALA A 73 -8.89 -4.75 -14.94
N GLN A 74 -9.46 -5.79 -14.34
CA GLN A 74 -10.42 -5.64 -13.24
C GLN A 74 -9.77 -4.99 -12.01
N LEU A 75 -8.54 -5.39 -11.68
CA LEU A 75 -7.80 -4.81 -10.56
C LEU A 75 -7.51 -3.33 -10.80
N ALA A 76 -7.03 -2.96 -12.00
CA ALA A 76 -6.77 -1.57 -12.36
C ALA A 76 -8.02 -0.70 -12.22
N ALA A 77 -9.17 -1.19 -12.72
CA ALA A 77 -10.44 -0.50 -12.62
C ALA A 77 -10.88 -0.29 -11.17
N GLN A 78 -10.74 -1.30 -10.31
CA GLN A 78 -11.10 -1.21 -8.90
C GLN A 78 -10.16 -0.30 -8.10
N PHE A 79 -8.86 -0.27 -8.41
CA PHE A 79 -7.97 0.72 -7.78
C PHE A 79 -8.28 2.15 -8.22
N ALA A 80 -8.58 2.35 -9.50
CA ALA A 80 -9.01 3.66 -9.98
C ALA A 80 -10.31 4.09 -9.27
N GLN A 81 -11.25 3.16 -9.05
CA GLN A 81 -12.46 3.41 -8.26
C GLN A 81 -12.13 3.77 -6.81
N LEU A 82 -11.30 2.97 -6.13
CA LEU A 82 -10.87 3.23 -4.75
C LEU A 82 -10.25 4.64 -4.62
N ALA A 83 -9.32 4.99 -5.52
CA ALA A 83 -8.67 6.29 -5.50
C ALA A 83 -9.66 7.45 -5.72
N ARG A 84 -10.61 7.29 -6.65
CA ARG A 84 -11.65 8.30 -6.92
C ARG A 84 -12.58 8.49 -5.72
N GLU A 85 -13.09 7.40 -5.14
CA GLU A 85 -14.03 7.46 -4.01
C GLU A 85 -13.35 7.97 -2.75
N PHE A 86 -12.15 7.48 -2.44
CA PHE A 86 -11.40 7.90 -1.26
C PHE A 86 -10.94 9.36 -1.34
N ALA A 87 -10.84 9.96 -2.53
CA ALA A 87 -10.48 11.37 -2.69
C ALA A 87 -11.48 12.32 -2.01
N ALA A 88 -12.74 11.90 -1.83
CA ALA A 88 -13.78 12.68 -1.14
C ALA A 88 -13.60 12.72 0.39
N VAL A 89 -12.72 11.88 0.96
CA VAL A 89 -12.47 11.87 2.41
C VAL A 89 -11.89 13.22 2.86
N PRO A 90 -12.37 13.79 3.99
CA PRO A 90 -11.80 15.01 4.55
C PRO A 90 -10.30 14.86 4.83
N ALA A 91 -9.50 15.85 4.43
CA ALA A 91 -8.04 15.82 4.51
C ALA A 91 -7.51 15.45 5.90
N ALA A 92 -8.15 15.97 6.95
CA ALA A 92 -7.77 15.68 8.33
C ALA A 92 -7.89 14.20 8.71
N GLN A 93 -8.86 13.47 8.12
CA GLN A 93 -9.08 12.05 8.38
C GLN A 93 -8.20 11.15 7.51
N ALA A 94 -7.73 11.66 6.36
CA ALA A 94 -6.88 10.92 5.42
C ALA A 94 -5.37 11.06 5.68
N ARG A 95 -4.96 11.82 6.71
CA ARG A 95 -3.55 11.98 7.08
C ARG A 95 -3.06 10.88 8.00
N ALA A 96 -1.84 10.40 7.77
CA ALA A 96 -1.11 9.52 8.67
C ALA A 96 0.33 9.99 8.87
N SER A 97 0.91 9.62 10.02
CA SER A 97 2.26 10.01 10.40
C SER A 97 3.32 9.30 9.55
N THR A 98 4.36 10.03 9.16
CA THR A 98 5.54 9.45 8.49
C THR A 98 6.58 8.88 9.46
N LEU A 99 6.38 9.08 10.78
CA LEU A 99 7.25 8.52 11.81
C LEU A 99 7.21 6.98 11.81
N ALA A 100 8.30 6.37 12.28
CA ALA A 100 8.40 4.91 12.33
C ALA A 100 7.34 4.27 13.24
N LEU A 101 7.11 4.88 14.40
CA LEU A 101 6.15 4.44 15.41
C LEU A 101 4.89 5.32 15.38
N SER A 102 3.74 4.72 15.72
CA SER A 102 2.48 5.47 15.83
C SER A 102 2.45 6.25 17.14
N PHE A 103 2.21 7.55 17.04
CA PHE A 103 2.05 8.46 18.18
C PHE A 103 0.69 9.17 18.07
N PRO A 104 -0.09 9.26 19.16
CA PRO A 104 -1.39 9.91 19.13
C PRO A 104 -1.27 11.38 18.72
N TRP A 105 -2.18 11.85 17.88
CA TRP A 105 -2.21 13.24 17.37
C TRP A 105 -0.95 13.69 16.62
N ALA A 106 -0.09 12.76 16.17
CA ALA A 106 1.08 13.09 15.36
C ALA A 106 0.73 13.96 14.14
N SER A 107 -0.44 13.74 13.53
CA SER A 107 -0.88 14.53 12.38
C SER A 107 -1.28 15.97 12.68
N VAL A 108 -1.55 16.28 13.95
CA VAL A 108 -1.88 17.63 14.43
C VAL A 108 -0.62 18.32 14.97
N LEU A 109 0.19 17.60 15.75
CA LEU A 109 1.38 18.14 16.41
C LEU A 109 2.57 18.28 15.45
N LEU A 110 2.69 17.39 14.48
CA LEU A 110 3.82 17.31 13.54
C LEU A 110 3.30 17.26 12.10
N PRO A 111 2.62 18.31 11.60
CA PRO A 111 1.99 18.29 10.28
C PRO A 111 3.00 18.04 9.14
N ALA A 112 4.26 18.46 9.31
CA ALA A 112 5.35 18.19 8.38
C ALA A 112 5.76 16.71 8.31
N ALA A 113 5.48 15.93 9.36
CA ALA A 113 5.75 14.49 9.43
C ALA A 113 4.47 13.68 9.10
N THR A 114 3.76 14.07 8.05
CA THR A 114 2.55 13.37 7.60
C THR A 114 2.53 13.19 6.10
N PHE A 115 1.80 12.17 5.65
CA PHE A 115 1.37 12.04 4.26
C PHE A 115 -0.16 12.03 4.17
N ASP A 116 -0.68 12.30 2.99
CA ASP A 116 -2.11 12.25 2.66
C ASP A 116 -2.41 10.99 1.84
N LEU A 117 -3.19 10.06 2.41
CA LEU A 117 -3.50 8.79 1.75
C LEU A 117 -4.27 8.99 0.44
N ARG A 118 -5.06 10.07 0.29
CA ARG A 118 -5.79 10.36 -0.96
C ARG A 118 -4.82 10.52 -2.13
N LYS A 119 -3.74 11.26 -1.89
CA LYS A 119 -2.69 11.50 -2.87
C LYS A 119 -1.91 10.21 -3.16
N LEU A 120 -1.59 9.42 -2.13
CA LEU A 120 -0.92 8.14 -2.32
C LEU A 120 -1.76 7.13 -3.11
N LEU A 121 -3.07 7.02 -2.84
CA LEU A 121 -3.95 6.14 -3.61
C LEU A 121 -4.03 6.55 -5.08
N ALA A 122 -4.03 7.86 -5.37
CA ALA A 122 -3.94 8.35 -6.74
C ALA A 122 -2.60 7.97 -7.41
N VAL A 123 -1.49 8.08 -6.69
CA VAL A 123 -0.17 7.62 -7.18
C VAL A 123 -0.19 6.12 -7.48
N HIS A 124 -0.72 5.30 -6.58
CA HIS A 124 -0.81 3.84 -6.78
C HIS A 124 -1.72 3.47 -7.94
N ALA A 125 -2.91 4.07 -8.05
CA ALA A 125 -3.82 3.80 -9.16
C ALA A 125 -3.19 4.13 -10.52
N ASN A 126 -2.48 5.26 -10.61
CA ASN A 126 -1.77 5.65 -11.81
C ASN A 126 -0.58 4.72 -12.12
N GLY A 127 0.22 4.37 -11.10
CA GLY A 127 1.36 3.47 -11.22
C GLY A 127 0.96 2.07 -11.69
N ILE A 128 -0.06 1.49 -11.08
CA ILE A 128 -0.64 0.19 -11.48
C ILE A 128 -1.16 0.25 -12.91
N ALA A 129 -1.96 1.27 -13.24
CA ALA A 129 -2.52 1.40 -14.58
C ALA A 129 -1.43 1.60 -15.66
N GLN A 130 -0.35 2.32 -15.33
CA GLN A 130 0.81 2.46 -16.22
C GLN A 130 1.57 1.15 -16.36
N ALA A 131 1.85 0.44 -15.27
CA ALA A 131 2.56 -0.83 -15.30
C ALA A 131 1.84 -1.91 -16.14
N LEU A 132 0.50 -1.87 -16.16
CA LEU A 132 -0.32 -2.78 -16.95
C LEU A 132 -0.39 -2.43 -18.44
N ARG A 133 -0.31 -1.14 -18.79
CA ARG A 133 -0.30 -0.67 -20.20
C ARG A 133 1.08 -0.68 -20.84
N SER A 134 2.13 -0.49 -20.05
CA SER A 134 3.50 -0.32 -20.55
C SER A 134 4.16 -1.66 -20.86
N ASP A 135 3.83 -2.23 -22.01
CA ASP A 135 4.49 -3.41 -22.58
C ASP A 135 5.78 -3.09 -23.35
N ALA A 136 6.00 -1.82 -23.71
CA ALA A 136 7.09 -1.43 -24.61
C ALA A 136 8.47 -1.56 -23.93
N GLY A 137 9.07 -2.74 -24.08
CA GLY A 137 10.50 -2.99 -23.80
C GLY A 137 10.82 -3.80 -22.54
N LEU A 138 9.82 -4.19 -21.73
CA LEU A 138 10.05 -5.10 -20.60
C LEU A 138 9.85 -6.56 -21.04
N SER A 139 10.69 -7.45 -20.51
CA SER A 139 10.40 -8.88 -20.60
C SER A 139 9.12 -9.21 -19.81
N PRO A 140 8.39 -10.30 -20.13
CA PRO A 140 7.23 -10.74 -19.35
C PRO A 140 7.56 -10.90 -17.86
N ARG A 141 8.79 -11.32 -17.56
CA ARG A 141 9.31 -11.41 -16.19
C ARG A 141 9.40 -10.06 -15.51
N ASP A 142 10.04 -9.09 -16.15
CA ASP A 142 10.23 -7.77 -15.56
C ASP A 142 8.90 -7.03 -15.42
N ARG A 143 7.97 -7.23 -16.35
CA ARG A 143 6.59 -6.73 -16.28
C ARG A 143 5.87 -7.31 -15.06
N ALA A 144 5.86 -8.63 -14.90
CA ALA A 144 5.22 -9.30 -13.75
C ALA A 144 5.83 -8.85 -12.42
N TYR A 145 7.16 -8.69 -12.37
CA TYR A 145 7.88 -8.18 -11.20
C TYR A 145 7.48 -6.74 -10.87
N ARG A 146 7.48 -5.85 -11.87
CA ARG A 146 7.09 -4.45 -11.72
C ARG A 146 5.65 -4.31 -11.23
N ILE A 147 4.71 -5.03 -11.84
CA ILE A 147 3.30 -5.01 -11.41
C ILE A 147 3.20 -5.50 -9.96
N SER A 148 3.83 -6.63 -9.62
CA SER A 148 3.83 -7.14 -8.24
C SER A 148 4.37 -6.12 -7.23
N ALA A 149 5.44 -5.39 -7.57
CA ALA A 149 5.98 -4.33 -6.74
C ALA A 149 4.98 -3.17 -6.53
N GLU A 150 4.28 -2.73 -7.57
CA GLU A 150 3.24 -1.69 -7.47
C GLU A 150 2.13 -2.13 -6.50
N LEU A 151 1.67 -3.38 -6.62
CA LEU A 151 0.63 -3.95 -5.76
C LEU A 151 1.06 -4.04 -4.29
N PHE A 152 2.30 -4.48 -4.05
CA PHE A 152 2.84 -4.58 -2.69
C PHE A 152 3.12 -3.20 -2.07
N LEU A 153 3.55 -2.21 -2.85
CA LEU A 153 3.74 -0.85 -2.34
C LEU A 153 2.41 -0.19 -1.95
N MET A 154 1.36 -0.44 -2.74
CA MET A 154 0.01 -0.04 -2.38
C MET A 154 -0.44 -0.71 -1.07
N GLN A 155 -0.28 -2.03 -0.93
CA GLN A 155 -0.62 -2.76 0.29
C GLN A 155 0.15 -2.24 1.51
N HIS A 156 1.45 -1.96 1.34
CA HIS A 156 2.29 -1.34 2.36
C HIS A 156 1.74 0.02 2.78
N SER A 157 1.37 0.88 1.84
CA SER A 157 0.84 2.22 2.11
C SER A 157 -0.48 2.16 2.90
N CYS A 158 -1.38 1.25 2.54
CA CYS A 158 -2.62 1.00 3.26
C CYS A 158 -2.36 0.54 4.71
N HIS A 159 -1.38 -0.35 4.92
CA HIS A 159 -0.98 -0.77 6.27
C HIS A 159 -0.30 0.36 7.05
N TRP A 160 0.50 1.19 6.40
CA TRP A 160 1.14 2.35 7.02
C TRP A 160 0.07 3.33 7.51
N PHE A 161 -0.89 3.69 6.64
CA PHE A 161 -2.01 4.54 7.02
C PHE A 161 -2.79 3.95 8.20
N CYS A 162 -3.16 2.68 8.14
CA CYS A 162 -3.91 2.02 9.20
C CYS A 162 -3.13 1.88 10.52
N LYS A 163 -1.80 1.75 10.47
CA LYS A 163 -0.94 1.44 11.62
C LYS A 163 0.21 2.45 11.71
N SER A 164 1.42 2.05 11.27
CA SER A 164 2.63 2.86 11.22
C SER A 164 3.57 2.31 10.14
N ARG A 165 4.61 3.09 9.80
CA ARG A 165 5.64 2.66 8.83
C ARG A 165 6.32 1.38 9.27
N ALA A 166 6.70 1.28 10.54
CA ALA A 166 7.39 0.11 11.08
C ALA A 166 6.54 -1.17 10.95
N VAL A 167 5.25 -1.09 11.29
CA VAL A 167 4.34 -2.26 11.17
C VAL A 167 4.15 -2.67 9.72
N ALA A 168 3.95 -1.70 8.82
CA ALA A 168 3.81 -1.98 7.39
C ALA A 168 5.07 -2.63 6.81
N SER A 169 6.25 -2.07 7.11
CA SER A 169 7.53 -2.61 6.65
C SER A 169 7.85 -3.98 7.24
N ALA A 170 7.54 -4.21 8.52
CA ALA A 170 7.73 -5.52 9.15
C ALA A 170 6.81 -6.58 8.52
N ARG A 171 5.55 -6.25 8.26
CA ARG A 171 4.62 -7.16 7.57
C ARG A 171 5.08 -7.46 6.15
N MET A 172 5.58 -6.45 5.44
CA MET A 172 6.11 -6.59 4.08
C MET A 172 7.32 -7.54 4.04
N LEU A 173 8.26 -7.36 4.97
CA LEU A 173 9.41 -8.25 5.12
C LEU A 173 8.99 -9.67 5.51
N ALA A 174 8.09 -9.81 6.49
CA ALA A 174 7.66 -11.12 6.98
C ALA A 174 6.90 -11.94 5.93
N ARG A 175 6.04 -11.30 5.12
CA ARG A 175 5.17 -12.01 4.17
C ARG A 175 5.82 -12.23 2.81
N HIS A 176 6.63 -11.29 2.34
CA HIS A 176 7.13 -11.26 0.96
C HIS A 176 8.65 -11.13 0.89
N GLN A 177 9.36 -11.18 2.03
CA GLN A 177 10.82 -11.14 2.12
C GLN A 177 11.47 -9.95 1.38
N THR A 178 10.73 -8.84 1.28
CA THR A 178 11.19 -7.66 0.54
C THR A 178 11.25 -6.46 1.49
N PRO A 179 12.45 -5.92 1.80
CA PRO A 179 12.59 -4.69 2.55
C PRO A 179 11.91 -3.51 1.85
N HIS A 180 11.37 -2.56 2.62
CA HIS A 180 10.62 -1.41 2.06
C HIS A 180 11.44 -0.59 1.05
N ALA A 181 12.74 -0.38 1.30
CA ALA A 181 13.61 0.33 0.36
C ALA A 181 13.74 -0.40 -0.99
N GLN A 182 13.88 -1.73 -0.97
CA GLN A 182 13.89 -2.55 -2.18
C GLN A 182 12.54 -2.45 -2.89
N LEU A 183 11.43 -2.57 -2.16
CA LEU A 183 10.09 -2.45 -2.73
C LEU A 183 9.89 -1.12 -3.47
N VAL A 184 10.31 0.00 -2.87
CA VAL A 184 10.22 1.33 -3.50
C VAL A 184 11.17 1.46 -4.69
N ALA A 185 12.32 0.78 -4.70
CA ALA A 185 13.21 0.76 -5.86
C ALA A 185 12.64 -0.07 -7.03
N SER A 186 11.77 -1.04 -6.74
CA SER A 186 11.22 -1.98 -7.72
C SER A 186 9.99 -1.47 -8.48
N VAL A 187 9.31 -0.42 -8.01
CA VAL A 187 8.15 0.19 -8.70
C VAL A 187 8.55 1.07 -9.89
N GLY A 188 7.55 1.59 -10.62
CA GLY A 188 7.72 2.55 -11.71
C GLY A 188 8.57 3.75 -11.31
N PRO A 189 9.42 4.30 -12.20
CA PRO A 189 10.20 5.51 -11.87
C PRO A 189 9.28 6.69 -11.50
N GLN A 190 8.14 6.82 -12.20
CA GLN A 190 7.13 7.82 -11.90
C GLN A 190 6.46 7.56 -10.54
N THR A 191 6.06 6.32 -10.26
CA THR A 191 5.49 5.93 -8.96
C THR A 191 6.46 6.21 -7.83
N ARG A 192 7.72 5.78 -7.97
CA ARG A 192 8.79 5.96 -6.98
C ARG A 192 8.97 7.44 -6.64
N SER A 193 9.13 8.29 -7.66
CA SER A 193 9.35 9.73 -7.46
C SER A 193 8.16 10.38 -6.73
N ALA A 194 6.94 10.13 -7.19
CA ALA A 194 5.74 10.70 -6.59
C ALA A 194 5.49 10.17 -5.17
N TYR A 195 5.75 8.89 -4.92
CA TYR A 195 5.64 8.25 -3.61
C TYR A 195 6.61 8.86 -2.60
N LEU A 196 7.89 9.01 -2.96
CA LEU A 196 8.92 9.57 -2.08
C LEU A 196 8.63 11.03 -1.74
N ALA A 197 8.21 11.83 -2.73
CA ALA A 197 7.82 13.23 -2.53
C ALA A 197 6.67 13.40 -1.52
N LEU A 198 5.76 12.42 -1.44
CA LEU A 198 4.63 12.45 -0.50
C LEU A 198 4.97 11.88 0.88
N THR A 199 5.93 10.97 0.97
CA THR A 199 6.23 10.22 2.20
C THR A 199 7.48 10.70 2.94
N GLY A 200 8.19 11.69 2.38
CA GLY A 200 9.41 12.26 2.95
C GLY A 200 10.58 11.30 2.90
N GLY A 201 10.66 10.50 1.83
CA GLY A 201 11.76 9.57 1.58
C GLY A 201 12.87 10.17 0.74
#